data_AF-A0A7X9WQC4-F1
#
_entry.id   AF-A0A7X9WQC4-F1
#
_cell.length_a   1.000
_cell.length_b   1.000
_cell.length_c   1.000
_cell.angle_alpha   90.00
_cell.angle_beta   90.00
_cell.angle_gamma   90.00
#
_symmetry.space_group_name_H-M   'P 1'
#
loop_
_entity.id
_entity.type
_entity.pdbx_description
1 polymer ?
#
loop_
_entity_poly.entity_id
_entity_poly.type
_entity_poly.pdbx_seq_one_letter_code
_entity_poly.pdbx_strand_id
1 'polypeptide(L)'
;MPFKSETEKLPKGQSDPLKPSQFEAALAAAGISIDTHFVRRPSRRLFDVHFWPPNPNVSYERFYITIGAVPSEDAREVGLRVEILLPQAINWMSEIVSLDTRSPIRREQQLIALS
;
A
#
# COMPACT_ATOMS: atom_id res chain seq x y z
N MET A 1 -15.42 -0.15 5.16
CA MET A 1 -14.20 0.61 4.84
C MET A 1 -14.14 0.78 3.33
N PRO A 2 -13.97 1.99 2.79
CA PRO A 2 -13.79 2.18 1.36
C PRO A 2 -12.40 1.67 0.95
N PHE A 3 -12.37 0.53 0.27
CA PHE A 3 -11.16 0.00 -0.36
C PHE A 3 -11.36 0.06 -1.88
N LYS A 4 -10.49 0.81 -2.56
CA LYS A 4 -10.47 0.87 -4.01
C LYS A 4 -9.16 0.28 -4.51
N SER A 5 -9.24 -0.72 -5.39
CA SER A 5 -8.08 -1.23 -6.10
C SER A 5 -8.15 -0.91 -7.58
N GLU A 6 -7.03 -0.56 -8.18
CA GLU A 6 -6.89 -0.44 -9.63
C GLU A 6 -5.58 -1.09 -10.11
N THR A 7 -5.58 -1.51 -11.37
CA THR A 7 -4.39 -1.99 -12.05
C THR A 7 -4.20 -1.15 -13.30
N GLU A 8 -3.08 -0.45 -13.36
CA GLU A 8 -2.65 0.18 -14.60
C GLU A 8 -2.25 -0.87 -15.63
N LYS A 9 -2.19 -0.48 -16.90
CA LYS A 9 -1.80 -1.39 -17.97
C LYS A 9 -0.37 -1.88 -17.76
N LEU A 10 -0.23 -3.15 -17.38
CA LEU A 10 1.06 -3.78 -17.20
C LEU A 10 1.71 -4.14 -18.55
N PRO A 11 3.02 -3.95 -18.71
CA PRO A 11 3.76 -4.50 -19.84
C PRO A 11 3.60 -6.02 -19.94
N LYS A 12 3.74 -6.57 -21.15
CA LYS A 12 3.72 -8.03 -21.35
C LYS A 12 4.85 -8.67 -20.54
N GLY A 13 4.55 -9.79 -19.87
CA GLY A 13 5.52 -10.49 -19.02
C GLY A 13 5.73 -9.86 -17.65
N GLN A 14 4.84 -8.95 -17.23
CA GLN A 14 4.81 -8.40 -15.87
C GLN A 14 3.59 -8.94 -15.11
N SER A 15 3.72 -9.04 -13.79
CA SER A 15 2.68 -9.54 -12.89
C SER A 15 2.75 -8.85 -11.54
N ASP A 16 1.60 -8.79 -10.87
CA ASP A 16 1.49 -8.18 -9.55
C ASP A 16 1.89 -9.18 -8.46
N PRO A 17 2.80 -8.83 -7.54
CA PRO A 17 3.24 -9.75 -6.50
C PRO A 17 2.29 -9.81 -5.29
N LEU A 18 1.31 -8.90 -5.19
CA LEU A 18 0.31 -8.88 -4.12
C LEU A 18 -1.09 -8.70 -4.68
N LYS A 19 -2.01 -9.58 -4.26
CA LYS A 19 -3.42 -9.46 -4.61
C LYS A 19 -4.08 -8.37 -3.76
N PRO A 20 -4.98 -7.54 -4.32
CA PRO A 20 -5.72 -6.55 -3.53
C PRO A 20 -6.48 -7.17 -2.35
N SER A 21 -7.05 -8.36 -2.53
CA SER A 21 -7.79 -9.06 -1.47
C SER A 21 -6.90 -9.49 -0.29
N GLN A 22 -5.62 -9.81 -0.53
CA GLN A 22 -4.67 -10.10 0.55
C GLN A 22 -4.37 -8.84 1.35
N PHE A 23 -4.20 -7.71 0.67
CA PHE A 23 -3.95 -6.43 1.32
C PHE A 23 -5.17 -5.94 2.11
N GLU A 24 -6.35 -6.01 1.51
CA GLU A 24 -7.62 -5.65 2.17
C GLU A 24 -7.88 -6.50 3.41
N ALA A 25 -7.62 -7.81 3.34
CA ALA A 25 -7.73 -8.70 4.50
C ALA A 25 -6.75 -8.32 5.62
N ALA A 26 -5.52 -7.91 5.27
CA ALA A 26 -4.52 -7.48 6.25
C ALA A 26 -4.92 -6.17 6.95
N LEU A 27 -5.50 -5.21 6.22
CA LEU A 27 -6.06 -3.97 6.81
C LEU A 27 -7.20 -4.29 7.77
N ALA A 28 -8.13 -5.15 7.35
CA ALA A 28 -9.26 -5.57 8.16
C ALA A 28 -8.81 -6.29 9.45
N ALA A 29 -7.82 -7.18 9.35
CA ALA A 29 -7.25 -7.88 10.50
C ALA A 29 -6.58 -6.94 11.51
N ALA A 30 -6.00 -5.83 11.04
CA ALA A 30 -5.41 -4.79 11.88
C ALA A 30 -6.42 -3.75 12.39
N GLY A 31 -7.69 -3.84 12.01
CA GLY A 31 -8.71 -2.87 12.38
C GLY A 31 -8.53 -1.48 11.74
N ILE A 32 -7.72 -1.38 10.68
CA ILE A 32 -7.53 -0.13 9.94
C ILE A 32 -8.76 0.10 9.07
N SER A 33 -9.47 1.21 9.28
CA SER A 33 -10.73 1.55 8.60
C SER A 33 -10.67 2.80 7.72
N ILE A 34 -9.45 3.33 7.48
CA ILE A 34 -9.18 4.51 6.65
C ILE A 34 -9.38 4.21 5.17
N ASP A 35 -9.93 5.17 4.42
CA ASP A 35 -10.05 5.11 2.96
C ASP A 35 -8.72 4.73 2.32
N THR A 36 -8.75 3.70 1.49
CA THR A 36 -7.52 3.12 0.95
C THR A 36 -7.62 2.96 -0.56
N HIS A 37 -6.69 3.58 -1.28
CA HIS A 37 -6.52 3.44 -2.72
C HIS A 37 -5.26 2.63 -3.02
N PHE A 38 -5.44 1.41 -3.50
CA PHE A 38 -4.38 0.46 -3.82
C PHE A 38 -4.16 0.37 -5.33
N VAL A 39 -3.00 0.80 -5.79
CA VAL A 39 -2.66 0.92 -7.22
C VAL A 39 -1.55 -0.06 -7.58
N ARG A 40 -1.86 -0.97 -8.50
CA ARG A 40 -0.89 -1.87 -9.14
C ARG A 40 -0.39 -1.22 -10.42
N ARG A 41 0.90 -0.91 -10.50
CA ARG A 41 1.48 -0.18 -11.64
C ARG A 41 2.93 -0.56 -11.91
N PRO A 42 3.44 -0.33 -13.13
CA PRO A 42 4.87 -0.40 -13.39
C PRO A 42 5.60 0.62 -12.52
N SER A 43 6.47 0.15 -11.62
CA SER A 43 7.19 1.00 -10.68
C SER A 43 8.56 0.42 -10.39
N ARG A 44 9.56 1.29 -10.22
CA ARG A 44 10.88 0.89 -9.68
C ARG A 44 10.84 0.57 -8.20
N ARG A 45 9.80 1.03 -7.51
CA ARG A 45 9.56 0.81 -6.08
C ARG A 45 8.58 -0.33 -5.96
N LEU A 46 8.96 -1.37 -5.23
CA LEU A 46 8.08 -2.52 -5.08
C LEU A 46 6.85 -2.17 -4.28
N PHE A 47 6.99 -1.48 -3.15
CA PHE A 47 5.88 -1.19 -2.26
C PHE A 47 6.06 0.19 -1.62
N ASP A 48 5.09 1.07 -1.83
CA ASP A 48 5.14 2.47 -1.38
C ASP A 48 3.79 2.83 -0.76
N VAL A 49 3.80 3.36 0.46
CA VAL A 49 2.58 3.69 1.23
C VAL A 49 2.65 5.15 1.65
N HIS A 50 1.67 5.94 1.20
CA HIS A 50 1.54 7.35 1.57
C HIS A 50 0.28 7.55 2.38
N PHE A 51 0.39 8.25 3.50
CA PHE A 51 -0.77 8.74 4.22
C PHE A 51 -1.04 10.20 3.85
N TRP A 52 -2.26 10.48 3.40
CA TRP A 52 -2.68 11.83 3.05
C TRP A 52 -3.73 12.31 4.07
N PRO A 53 -3.43 13.38 4.83
CA PRO A 53 -4.42 14.01 5.70
C PRO A 53 -5.47 14.77 4.85
N PRO A 54 -6.58 15.19 5.48
CA PRO A 54 -7.58 16.00 4.81
C PRO A 54 -6.95 17.28 4.22
N ASN A 55 -7.37 17.63 3.02
CA ASN A 55 -6.94 18.82 2.31
C ASN A 55 -8.14 19.46 1.57
N PRO A 56 -8.01 20.67 0.99
CA PRO A 56 -9.14 21.37 0.37
C PRO A 56 -9.86 20.60 -0.75
N ASN A 57 -9.18 19.65 -1.40
CA ASN A 57 -9.76 18.86 -2.48
C ASN A 57 -10.42 17.57 -1.95
N VAL A 58 -9.99 17.09 -0.78
CA VAL A 58 -10.38 15.79 -0.21
C VAL A 58 -10.45 15.92 1.31
N SER A 59 -11.67 15.94 1.84
CA SER A 59 -11.96 16.24 3.25
C SER A 59 -11.75 15.08 4.21
N TYR A 60 -11.28 13.92 3.74
CA TYR A 60 -11.06 12.72 4.54
C TYR A 60 -9.62 12.23 4.43
N GLU A 61 -9.21 11.47 5.43
CA GLU A 61 -7.91 10.80 5.50
C GLU A 61 -7.89 9.62 4.56
N ARG A 62 -6.76 9.40 3.89
CA ARG A 62 -6.61 8.24 3.02
C ARG A 62 -5.19 7.73 2.94
N PHE A 63 -5.07 6.44 2.70
CA PHE A 63 -3.83 5.85 2.21
C PHE A 63 -3.84 5.75 0.69
N TYR A 64 -2.72 6.14 0.09
CA TYR A 64 -2.41 5.87 -1.31
C TYR A 64 -1.24 4.87 -1.34
N ILE A 65 -1.52 3.66 -1.81
CA ILE A 65 -0.54 2.58 -1.89
C ILE A 65 -0.23 2.30 -3.34
N THR A 66 1.05 2.18 -3.67
CA THR A 66 1.48 1.67 -4.96
C THR A 66 2.27 0.39 -4.77
N ILE A 67 1.98 -0.60 -5.61
CA ILE A 67 2.79 -1.79 -5.75
C ILE A 67 3.34 -1.90 -7.17
N GLY A 68 4.64 -2.13 -7.26
CA GLY A 68 5.36 -2.35 -8.50
C GLY A 68 5.03 -3.71 -9.08
N ALA A 69 4.64 -3.72 -10.35
CA ALA A 69 4.64 -4.96 -11.12
C ALA A 69 6.08 -5.46 -11.32
N VAL A 70 6.24 -6.78 -11.33
CA VAL A 70 7.52 -7.47 -11.48
C VAL A 70 7.46 -8.46 -12.65
N PRO A 71 8.60 -8.90 -13.21
CA PRO A 71 8.60 -9.96 -14.21
C PRO A 71 7.81 -11.18 -13.74
N SER A 72 7.00 -11.77 -14.63
CA SER A 72 6.10 -12.87 -14.30
C SER A 72 6.83 -14.08 -13.72
N GLU A 73 8.07 -14.31 -14.16
CA GLU A 73 8.97 -15.35 -13.64
C GLU A 73 9.34 -15.13 -12.16
N ASP A 74 9.42 -13.88 -11.71
CA ASP A 74 9.84 -13.51 -10.36
C ASP A 74 8.65 -13.32 -9.41
N ALA A 75 7.43 -13.19 -9.95
CA ALA A 75 6.24 -12.82 -9.20
C ALA A 75 5.97 -13.71 -7.98
N ARG A 76 6.26 -15.02 -8.08
CA ARG A 76 6.09 -15.95 -6.95
C ARG A 76 7.09 -15.66 -5.83
N GLU A 77 8.37 -15.50 -6.16
CA GLU A 77 9.42 -15.25 -5.17
C GLU A 77 9.23 -13.88 -4.51
N VAL A 78 8.98 -12.85 -5.32
CA VAL A 78 8.68 -11.50 -4.85
C VAL A 78 7.42 -11.50 -3.98
N GLY A 79 6.38 -12.23 -4.37
CA GLY A 79 5.14 -12.36 -3.59
C GLY A 79 5.39 -12.89 -2.18
N LEU A 80 6.22 -13.94 -2.03
CA LEU A 80 6.61 -14.46 -0.71
C LEU A 80 7.35 -13.42 0.14
N ARG A 81 8.24 -12.63 -0.48
CA ARG A 81 8.93 -11.54 0.23
C ARG A 81 7.97 -10.43 0.64
N VAL A 82 7.01 -10.08 -0.22
CA VAL A 82 5.98 -9.08 0.09
C VAL A 82 5.09 -9.57 1.24
N GLU A 83 4.73 -10.85 1.29
CA GLU A 83 3.97 -11.41 2.42
C GLU A 83 4.70 -11.26 3.76
N ILE A 84 6.04 -11.35 3.77
CA ILE A 84 6.86 -11.13 4.97
C ILE A 84 6.90 -9.64 5.37
N LEU A 85 6.90 -8.74 4.39
CA LEU A 85 6.98 -7.28 4.63
C LEU A 85 5.61 -6.64 4.86
N LEU A 86 4.52 -7.31 4.47
CA LEU A 86 3.17 -6.80 4.62
C LEU A 86 2.83 -6.45 6.08
N PRO A 87 3.15 -7.28 7.10
CA PRO A 87 2.97 -6.91 8.50
C PRO A 87 3.69 -5.61 8.88
N GLN A 88 4.89 -5.35 8.34
CA GLN A 88 5.63 -4.11 8.60
C GLN A 88 4.88 -2.89 8.03
N ALA A 89 4.34 -3.02 6.81
CA ALA A 89 3.50 -1.98 6.21
C ALA A 89 2.28 -1.68 7.08
N ILE A 90 1.57 -2.73 7.48
CA ILE A 90 0.36 -2.63 8.29
C ILE A 90 0.66 -2.01 9.66
N ASN A 91 1.77 -2.39 10.30
CA ASN A 91 2.19 -1.80 11.56
C ASN A 91 2.46 -0.29 11.42
N TRP A 92 3.22 0.11 10.39
CA TRP A 92 3.45 1.53 10.12
C TRP A 92 2.14 2.29 9.86
N MET A 93 1.22 1.71 9.07
CA MET A 93 -0.09 2.32 8.83
C MET A 93 -0.88 2.50 10.13
N SER A 94 -0.91 1.47 11.00
CA SER A 94 -1.53 1.53 12.33
C SER A 94 -0.91 2.61 13.21
N GLU A 95 0.42 2.73 13.22
CA GLU A 95 1.13 3.77 13.95
C GLU A 95 0.73 5.15 13.44
N ILE A 96 0.75 5.39 12.12
CA ILE A 96 0.37 6.66 11.52
C ILE A 96 -1.06 7.07 11.89
N VAL A 97 -2.03 6.17 11.79
CA VAL A 97 -3.43 6.49 12.12
C VAL A 97 -3.63 6.78 13.60
N SER A 98 -2.79 6.22 14.47
CA SER A 98 -2.86 6.43 15.92
C SER A 98 -2.32 7.78 16.41
N LEU A 99 -1.53 8.49 15.57
CA LEU A 99 -0.95 9.78 15.93
C LEU A 99 -1.99 10.89 16.05
N ASP A 100 -1.72 11.94 16.84
CA ASP A 100 -2.54 13.17 16.86
C ASP A 100 -2.65 13.75 15.44
N THR A 101 -3.83 14.21 15.03
CA THR A 101 -4.11 14.71 13.67
C THR A 101 -3.25 15.90 13.26
N ARG A 102 -2.67 16.63 14.23
CA ARG A 102 -1.72 17.73 14.00
C ARG A 102 -0.26 17.28 13.93
N SER A 103 0.01 15.99 14.15
CA SER A 103 1.36 15.45 14.07
C SER A 103 1.94 15.65 12.67
N PRO A 104 3.15 16.24 12.55
CA PRO A 104 3.78 16.43 11.24
C PRO A 104 4.13 15.10 10.56
N ILE A 105 4.30 14.02 11.34
CA ILE A 105 4.59 12.66 10.85
C ILE A 105 3.43 12.13 10.00
N ARG A 106 2.20 12.60 10.21
CA ARG A 106 1.02 12.27 9.37
C ARG A 106 1.08 12.87 7.95
N ARG A 107 2.23 13.33 7.49
CA ARG A 107 2.48 13.72 6.09
C ARG A 107 3.61 12.90 5.46
N GLU A 108 4.11 11.90 6.17
CA GLU A 108 5.23 11.09 5.74
C GLU A 108 4.81 9.97 4.78
N GLN A 109 5.81 9.51 4.04
CA GLN A 109 5.73 8.44 3.06
C GLN A 109 6.69 7.34 3.51
N GLN A 110 6.21 6.10 3.51
CA GLN A 110 7.05 4.94 3.79
C GLN A 110 7.32 4.16 2.50
N LEU A 111 8.60 4.10 2.13
CA LEU A 111 9.09 3.18 1.12
C LEU A 111 9.45 1.85 1.80
N ILE A 112 8.87 0.76 1.30
CA ILE A 112 9.26 -0.59 1.73
C ILE A 112 10.06 -1.23 0.59
N ALA A 113 11.37 -1.33 0.80
CA ALA A 113 12.29 -1.97 -0.13
C ALA A 113 12.44 -3.47 0.21
N LEU A 114 12.59 -4.30 -0.83
CA LEU A 114 13.11 -5.66 -0.64
C LEU A 114 14.61 -5.55 -0.37
N SER A 115 15.03 -5.65 0.89
CA SER A 115 16.43 -5.92 1.22
C SER A 115 16.73 -7.41 1.09
#